data_AF-A0A0P7TS94-F1
#
_entry.id   AF-A0A0P7TS94-F1
#
_cell.length_a   1.000
_cell.length_b   1.000
_cell.length_c   1.000
_cell.angle_alpha   90.00
_cell.angle_beta   90.00
_cell.angle_gamma   90.00
#
_symmetry.space_group_name_H-M   'P 1'
#
loop_
_entity.id
_entity.type
_entity.pdbx_description
1 polymer ?
#
loop_
_entity_poly.entity_id
_entity_poly.type
_entity_poly.pdbx_seq_one_letter_code
_entity_poly.pdbx_strand_id
1 'polypeptide(L)'
;MMSVLSLTVRARVSRRPSAVHHVLKNAQYTSRFGSEEGLRCIGMHEKGIIFNCNVALWKRFRAYFAKGPGLQQTLGVCAASTCSHLELVQDMRDADGHVDVLNLLRCIVVDISNKLFLRVPLDGKELLLKIQKYFDTWQTVLIKPAIFFKFGWICKKHKDAAQELQDAMEALIEKKRKALHQAEKLDDLDFTADLIFAQSHGEMSADDVRQCVLEMVIAAPDTLSISLFFMLMLLKQKPEVEEKILEEIDTFIEFFPKPHEFSLENFEKTVPSRYFQPFGSGPRSCVGKHIAMVMMKAILATLLGRYTVCPRDGCTLGTIRQTNNLSQQPVEGDDHSLTMTFTPRRK
;
A
#
# COMPACT_ATOMS: atom_id res chain seq x y z
N MET A 1 2.35 29.07 -39.24
CA MET A 1 1.22 28.65 -38.39
C MET A 1 1.39 27.19 -38.02
N MET A 2 1.92 26.89 -36.83
CA MET A 2 1.83 25.57 -36.21
C MET A 2 1.24 25.78 -34.83
N SER A 3 -0.08 25.63 -34.74
CA SER A 3 -0.81 25.65 -33.49
C SER A 3 -0.48 24.37 -32.72
N VAL A 4 0.54 24.42 -31.86
CA VAL A 4 0.67 23.44 -30.77
C VAL A 4 -0.39 23.81 -29.74
N LEU A 5 -1.62 23.35 -29.97
CA LEU A 5 -2.67 23.30 -28.95
C LEU A 5 -2.23 22.29 -27.89
N SER A 6 -1.35 22.74 -26.99
CA SER A 6 -1.18 22.10 -25.69
C SER A 6 -2.52 22.23 -24.97
N LEU A 7 -3.20 21.11 -24.73
CA LEU A 7 -4.27 21.03 -23.75
C LEU A 7 -3.68 21.39 -22.38
N THR A 8 -3.67 22.68 -22.06
CA THR A 8 -3.24 23.17 -20.76
C THR A 8 -4.39 22.94 -19.78
N VAL A 9 -4.33 21.85 -19.03
CA VAL A 9 -5.28 21.61 -17.93
C VAL A 9 -4.98 22.62 -16.83
N ARG A 10 -5.97 23.46 -16.46
CA ARG A 10 -5.85 24.34 -15.29
C ARG A 10 -6.06 23.51 -14.01
N ALA A 11 -5.00 23.29 -13.25
CA ALA A 11 -5.07 22.65 -11.93
C ALA A 11 -5.19 23.69 -10.82
N ARG A 12 -6.02 23.41 -9.80
CA ARG A 12 -6.14 24.21 -8.58
C ARG A 12 -5.67 23.38 -7.39
N VAL A 13 -4.70 23.91 -6.64
CA VAL A 13 -4.21 23.31 -5.39
C VAL A 13 -4.86 24.04 -4.21
N SER A 14 -5.44 23.30 -3.27
CA SER A 14 -6.10 23.87 -2.09
C SER A 14 -5.76 23.05 -0.84
N ARG A 15 -5.42 23.76 0.24
CA ARG A 15 -5.26 23.20 1.60
C ARG A 15 -6.41 23.56 2.54
N ARG A 16 -7.43 24.30 2.05
CA ARG A 16 -8.55 24.76 2.88
C ARG A 16 -9.47 23.58 3.22
N PRO A 17 -9.71 23.24 4.50
CA PRO A 17 -10.54 22.09 4.87
C PRO A 17 -11.95 22.10 4.28
N SER A 18 -12.57 23.28 4.16
CA SER A 18 -13.90 23.43 3.54
C SER A 18 -13.90 23.05 2.06
N ALA A 19 -12.87 23.46 1.31
CA ALA A 19 -12.73 23.12 -0.11
C ALA A 19 -12.41 21.64 -0.29
N VAL A 20 -11.51 21.07 0.53
CA VAL A 20 -11.17 19.64 0.51
C VAL A 20 -12.41 18.79 0.79
N HIS A 21 -13.16 19.11 1.85
CA HIS A 21 -14.39 18.41 2.18
C HIS A 21 -15.44 18.50 1.07
N HIS A 22 -15.62 19.68 0.45
CA HIS A 22 -16.55 19.86 -0.67
C HIS A 22 -16.19 18.98 -1.86
N VAL A 23 -14.91 19.01 -2.28
CA VAL A 23 -14.42 18.22 -3.42
C VAL A 23 -14.59 16.72 -3.15
N LEU A 24 -14.16 16.24 -1.98
CA LEU A 24 -14.21 14.80 -1.68
C LEU A 24 -15.64 14.27 -1.52
N LYS A 25 -16.59 15.08 -1.05
CA LYS A 25 -17.98 14.64 -0.83
C LYS A 25 -18.81 14.66 -2.12
N ASN A 26 -18.52 15.57 -3.05
CA ASN A 26 -19.34 15.76 -4.25
C ASN A 26 -18.95 14.77 -5.36
N ALA A 27 -19.94 14.00 -5.83
CA ALA A 27 -19.76 12.98 -6.87
C ALA A 27 -19.23 13.52 -8.21
N GLN A 28 -19.38 14.82 -8.49
CA GLN A 28 -18.80 15.46 -9.68
C GLN A 28 -17.27 15.44 -9.69
N TYR A 29 -16.61 15.35 -8.53
CA TYR A 29 -15.14 15.27 -8.42
C TYR A 29 -14.64 13.85 -8.17
N THR A 30 -15.42 12.83 -8.57
CA THR A 30 -15.04 11.42 -8.43
C THR A 30 -13.95 11.01 -9.41
N SER A 31 -13.49 11.86 -10.33
CA SER A 31 -12.39 11.52 -11.26
C SER A 31 -11.02 12.00 -10.76
N ARG A 32 -9.95 11.39 -11.27
CA ARG A 32 -8.56 11.88 -11.13
C ARG A 32 -8.11 12.48 -12.47
N PHE A 33 -6.86 12.91 -12.54
CA PHE A 33 -6.23 13.34 -13.79
C PHE A 33 -4.78 12.84 -13.87
N GLY A 34 -4.27 12.75 -15.09
CA GLY A 34 -2.90 12.35 -15.41
C GLY A 34 -2.67 12.39 -16.92
N SER A 35 -1.42 12.26 -17.37
CA SER A 35 -1.09 12.08 -18.78
C SER A 35 -1.73 10.79 -19.29
N GLU A 36 -2.48 10.89 -20.39
CA GLU A 36 -3.09 9.73 -21.02
C GLU A 36 -2.03 8.71 -21.46
N GLU A 37 -0.94 9.18 -22.08
CA GLU A 37 0.20 8.36 -22.49
C GLU A 37 0.91 7.75 -21.28
N GLY A 38 1.08 8.51 -20.20
CA GLY A 38 1.65 8.03 -18.95
C GLY A 38 0.80 6.95 -18.30
N LEU A 39 -0.52 7.15 -18.24
CA LEU A 39 -1.46 6.16 -17.70
C LEU A 39 -1.52 4.91 -18.57
N ARG A 40 -1.44 5.04 -19.90
CA ARG A 40 -1.31 3.88 -20.81
C ARG A 40 0.00 3.14 -20.59
N CYS A 41 1.10 3.86 -20.40
CA CYS A 41 2.43 3.27 -20.14
C CYS A 41 2.42 2.33 -18.92
N ILE A 42 1.71 2.70 -17.84
CA ILE A 42 1.64 1.90 -16.61
C ILE A 42 0.41 0.99 -16.53
N GLY A 43 -0.47 1.00 -17.53
CA GLY A 43 -1.68 0.17 -17.57
C GLY A 43 -2.88 0.72 -16.77
N MET A 44 -2.84 1.94 -16.24
CA MET A 44 -3.93 2.55 -15.44
C MET A 44 -4.92 3.38 -16.27
N HIS A 45 -4.72 3.51 -17.59
CA HIS A 45 -5.67 4.22 -18.46
C HIS A 45 -6.94 3.39 -18.63
N GLU A 46 -8.04 3.88 -18.07
CA GLU A 46 -9.37 3.23 -18.07
C GLU A 46 -9.45 1.83 -17.44
N LYS A 47 -8.37 1.36 -16.82
CA LYS A 47 -8.28 0.07 -16.12
C LYS A 47 -7.97 0.28 -14.64
N GLY A 48 -8.27 -0.72 -13.82
CA GLY A 48 -8.11 -0.63 -12.37
C GLY A 48 -8.97 0.46 -11.74
N ILE A 49 -8.60 0.93 -10.55
CA ILE A 49 -9.35 1.90 -9.77
C ILE A 49 -8.53 3.09 -9.28
N ILE A 50 -7.20 2.97 -9.16
CA ILE A 50 -6.36 4.01 -8.55
C ILE A 50 -6.42 5.28 -9.39
N PHE A 51 -6.05 5.20 -10.67
CA PHE A 51 -6.05 6.33 -11.62
C PHE A 51 -7.05 6.19 -12.80
N ASN A 52 -7.99 5.25 -12.71
CA ASN A 52 -9.05 5.12 -13.72
C ASN A 52 -9.95 6.37 -13.79
N CYS A 53 -9.79 7.16 -14.84
CA CYS A 53 -10.52 8.42 -15.01
C CYS A 53 -11.93 8.23 -15.58
N ASN A 54 -12.24 7.02 -16.09
CA ASN A 54 -13.58 6.64 -16.54
C ASN A 54 -14.43 6.24 -15.34
N VAL A 55 -15.31 7.16 -14.90
CA VAL A 55 -16.09 6.98 -13.66
C VAL A 55 -17.04 5.79 -13.73
N ALA A 56 -17.54 5.43 -14.91
CA ALA A 56 -18.43 4.27 -15.08
C ALA A 56 -17.66 2.95 -14.87
N LEU A 57 -16.51 2.78 -15.55
CA LEU A 57 -15.64 1.62 -15.38
C LEU A 57 -15.07 1.55 -13.95
N TRP A 58 -14.62 2.69 -13.41
CA TRP A 58 -14.15 2.78 -12.04
C TRP A 58 -15.19 2.32 -11.02
N LYS A 59 -16.47 2.71 -11.16
CA LYS A 59 -17.55 2.26 -10.25
C LYS A 59 -17.70 0.74 -10.27
N ARG A 60 -17.66 0.16 -11.47
CA ARG A 60 -17.76 -1.29 -11.68
C ARG A 60 -16.60 -2.02 -11.01
N PHE A 61 -15.36 -1.66 -11.33
CA PHE A 61 -14.19 -2.33 -10.78
C PHE A 61 -14.06 -2.13 -9.27
N ARG A 62 -14.39 -0.94 -8.75
CA ARG A 62 -14.36 -0.64 -7.32
C ARG A 62 -15.24 -1.56 -6.47
N ALA A 63 -16.33 -2.09 -7.02
CA ALA A 63 -17.19 -3.03 -6.30
C ALA A 63 -16.43 -4.29 -5.86
N TYR A 64 -15.51 -4.81 -6.68
CA TYR A 64 -14.68 -5.96 -6.32
C TYR A 64 -13.70 -5.63 -5.19
N PHE A 65 -13.06 -4.46 -5.24
CA PHE A 65 -12.14 -4.02 -4.18
C PHE A 65 -12.86 -3.75 -2.85
N ALA A 66 -14.13 -3.37 -2.89
CA ALA A 66 -14.90 -3.02 -1.71
C ALA A 66 -15.34 -4.24 -0.87
N LYS A 67 -15.36 -5.45 -1.45
CA LYS A 67 -15.74 -6.67 -0.72
C LYS A 67 -14.77 -6.95 0.44
N GLY A 68 -13.47 -6.90 0.16
CA GLY A 68 -12.38 -7.08 1.13
C GLY A 68 -12.41 -8.43 1.87
N PRO A 69 -11.31 -8.84 2.51
CA PRO A 69 -11.29 -10.01 3.38
C PRO A 69 -11.99 -9.71 4.72
N GLY A 70 -12.41 -10.77 5.41
CA GLY A 70 -12.99 -10.65 6.75
C GLY A 70 -11.99 -10.12 7.78
N LEU A 71 -12.48 -9.41 8.81
CA LEU A 71 -11.65 -8.80 9.85
C LEU A 71 -10.79 -9.84 10.60
N GLN A 72 -11.39 -10.96 11.01
CA GLN A 72 -10.70 -12.03 11.75
C GLN A 72 -9.61 -12.70 10.93
N GLN A 73 -9.92 -13.01 9.67
CA GLN A 73 -8.95 -13.53 8.71
C GLN A 73 -7.78 -12.56 8.51
N THR A 74 -8.07 -11.27 8.32
CA THR A 74 -7.06 -10.22 8.18
C THR A 74 -6.14 -10.17 9.39
N LEU A 75 -6.69 -10.14 10.60
CA LEU A 75 -5.92 -10.07 11.85
C LEU A 75 -5.02 -11.30 12.02
N GLY A 76 -5.57 -12.51 11.80
CA GLY A 76 -4.82 -13.76 11.89
C GLY A 76 -3.65 -13.83 10.90
N VAL A 77 -3.89 -13.44 9.63
CA VAL A 77 -2.84 -13.40 8.61
C VAL A 77 -1.77 -12.36 8.96
N CYS A 78 -2.15 -11.17 9.44
CA CYS A 78 -1.20 -10.13 9.83
C CYS A 78 -0.30 -10.60 10.97
N ALA A 79 -0.89 -11.15 12.04
CA ALA A 79 -0.13 -11.64 13.18
C ALA A 79 0.81 -12.78 12.76
N ALA A 80 0.30 -13.79 12.04
CA ALA A 80 1.11 -14.93 11.60
C ALA A 80 2.27 -14.52 10.69
N SER A 81 2.01 -13.70 9.66
CA SER A 81 3.04 -13.22 8.75
C SER A 81 4.09 -12.38 9.46
N THR A 82 3.66 -11.47 10.34
CA THR A 82 4.58 -10.64 11.13
C THR A 82 5.44 -11.50 12.05
N CYS A 83 4.85 -12.48 12.74
CA CYS A 83 5.59 -13.41 13.60
C CYS A 83 6.68 -14.17 12.82
N SER A 84 6.34 -14.77 11.68
CA SER A 84 7.29 -15.55 10.88
C SER A 84 8.47 -14.71 10.38
N HIS A 85 8.24 -13.46 9.99
CA HIS A 85 9.35 -12.57 9.59
C HIS A 85 10.19 -12.11 10.78
N LEU A 86 9.57 -11.90 11.94
CA LEU A 86 10.28 -11.52 13.17
C LEU A 86 11.13 -12.68 13.75
N GLU A 87 10.81 -13.93 13.44
CA GLU A 87 11.65 -15.10 13.78
C GLU A 87 12.95 -15.12 12.98
N LEU A 88 12.92 -14.60 11.75
CA LEU A 88 14.08 -14.50 10.85
C LEU A 88 14.85 -13.18 10.98
N VAL A 89 14.41 -12.28 11.88
CA VAL A 89 14.99 -10.93 12.00
C VAL A 89 16.48 -10.94 12.36
N GLN A 90 16.94 -11.98 13.06
CA GLN A 90 18.35 -12.14 13.41
C GLN A 90 19.23 -12.34 12.18
N ASP A 91 18.71 -13.04 11.16
CA ASP A 91 19.43 -13.32 9.91
C ASP A 91 19.47 -12.11 8.97
N MET A 92 18.65 -11.09 9.25
CA MET A 92 18.55 -9.86 8.46
C MET A 92 19.43 -8.73 8.99
N ARG A 93 20.22 -8.98 10.03
CA ARG A 93 21.10 -7.96 10.64
C ARG A 93 22.34 -7.71 9.78
N ASP A 94 22.71 -6.45 9.65
CA ASP A 94 24.01 -6.04 9.12
C ASP A 94 25.14 -6.34 10.12
N ALA A 95 26.39 -6.06 9.72
CA ALA A 95 27.58 -6.28 10.55
C ALA A 95 27.55 -5.50 11.88
N ASP A 96 26.76 -4.41 11.96
CA ASP A 96 26.59 -3.60 13.15
C ASP A 96 25.37 -4.04 13.99
N GLY A 97 24.67 -5.10 13.60
CA GLY A 97 23.47 -5.60 14.28
C GLY A 97 22.18 -4.84 13.97
N HIS A 98 22.15 -4.03 12.90
CA HIS A 98 20.96 -3.27 12.49
C HIS A 98 20.17 -3.96 11.39
N VAL A 99 18.87 -3.71 11.36
CA VAL A 99 17.94 -4.30 10.39
C VAL A 99 17.41 -3.20 9.49
N ASP A 100 17.37 -3.44 8.18
CA ASP A 100 16.62 -2.59 7.24
C ASP A 100 15.11 -2.75 7.50
N VAL A 101 14.57 -1.83 8.31
CA VAL A 101 13.18 -1.90 8.79
C VAL A 101 12.19 -1.65 7.67
N LEU A 102 12.50 -0.74 6.75
CA LEU A 102 11.60 -0.45 5.65
C LEU A 102 11.45 -1.67 4.73
N ASN A 103 12.56 -2.35 4.43
CA ASN A 103 12.52 -3.58 3.65
C ASN A 103 11.83 -4.74 4.40
N LEU A 104 12.09 -4.91 5.70
CA LEU A 104 11.38 -5.89 6.54
C LEU A 104 9.86 -5.68 6.49
N LEU A 105 9.40 -4.44 6.70
CA LEU A 105 7.98 -4.10 6.67
C LEU A 105 7.38 -4.35 5.28
N ARG A 106 8.10 -4.04 4.20
CA ARG A 106 7.68 -4.34 2.83
C ARG A 106 7.49 -5.84 2.59
N CYS A 107 8.42 -6.67 3.06
CA CYS A 107 8.30 -8.13 2.98
C CYS A 107 7.07 -8.64 3.72
N ILE A 108 6.86 -8.19 4.96
CA ILE A 108 5.68 -8.54 5.77
C ILE A 108 4.39 -8.15 5.04
N VAL A 109 4.30 -6.91 4.55
CA VAL A 109 3.09 -6.40 3.91
C VAL A 109 2.80 -7.08 2.57
N VAL A 110 3.83 -7.43 1.78
CA VAL A 110 3.66 -8.23 0.55
C VAL A 110 3.15 -9.64 0.87
N ASP A 111 3.71 -10.30 1.87
CA ASP A 111 3.28 -11.64 2.28
C ASP A 111 1.82 -11.63 2.77
N ILE A 112 1.44 -10.64 3.60
CA ILE A 112 0.04 -10.45 4.03
C ILE A 112 -0.86 -10.22 2.81
N SER A 113 -0.47 -9.34 1.89
CA SER A 113 -1.25 -9.04 0.69
C SER A 113 -1.45 -10.29 -0.18
N ASN A 114 -0.40 -11.10 -0.36
CA ASN A 114 -0.51 -12.37 -1.06
C ASN A 114 -1.49 -13.32 -0.37
N LYS A 115 -1.33 -13.56 0.94
CA LYS A 115 -2.17 -14.49 1.73
C LYS A 115 -3.64 -14.06 1.76
N LEU A 116 -3.94 -12.77 1.65
CA LEU A 116 -5.32 -12.26 1.63
C LEU A 116 -5.94 -12.25 0.24
N PHE A 117 -5.19 -11.90 -0.80
CA PHE A 117 -5.80 -11.52 -2.08
C PHE A 117 -5.48 -12.44 -3.26
N LEU A 118 -4.43 -13.26 -3.17
CA LEU A 118 -3.91 -14.02 -4.32
C LEU A 118 -3.68 -15.50 -3.98
N ARG A 119 -3.03 -15.77 -2.84
CA ARG A 119 -2.78 -17.11 -2.27
C ARG A 119 -2.03 -18.04 -3.24
N VAL A 120 -0.94 -17.54 -3.83
CA VAL A 120 -0.03 -18.35 -4.66
C VAL A 120 1.42 -18.22 -4.20
N PRO A 121 2.28 -19.22 -4.43
CA PRO A 121 3.70 -19.09 -4.17
C PRO A 121 4.32 -17.97 -5.03
N LEU A 122 4.97 -17.02 -4.36
CA LEU A 122 5.68 -15.91 -5.00
C LEU A 122 7.01 -15.65 -4.30
N ASP A 123 7.97 -15.09 -5.05
CA ASP A 123 9.20 -14.53 -4.50
C ASP A 123 8.93 -13.07 -4.10
N GLY A 124 8.84 -12.83 -2.79
CA GLY A 124 8.54 -11.49 -2.27
C GLY A 124 9.62 -10.46 -2.59
N LYS A 125 10.90 -10.88 -2.63
CA LYS A 125 12.04 -9.99 -2.85
C LYS A 125 12.11 -9.57 -4.32
N GLU A 126 11.98 -10.53 -5.23
CA GLU A 126 11.91 -10.26 -6.67
C GLU A 126 10.70 -9.38 -7.01
N LEU A 127 9.53 -9.69 -6.42
CA LEU A 127 8.32 -8.92 -6.63
C LEU A 127 8.48 -7.48 -6.14
N LEU A 128 9.04 -7.26 -4.94
CA LEU A 128 9.27 -5.92 -4.40
C LEU A 128 10.14 -5.05 -5.31
N LEU A 129 11.21 -5.61 -5.89
CA LEU A 129 12.05 -4.88 -6.84
C LEU A 129 11.26 -4.43 -8.07
N LYS A 130 10.38 -5.28 -8.60
CA LYS A 130 9.51 -4.93 -9.73
C LYS A 130 8.46 -3.88 -9.33
N ILE A 131 7.92 -3.95 -8.12
CA ILE A 131 6.99 -2.95 -7.58
C ILE A 131 7.66 -1.58 -7.47
N GLN A 132 8.88 -1.51 -6.94
CA GLN A 132 9.65 -0.26 -6.83
C GLN A 132 9.90 0.36 -8.21
N LYS A 133 10.38 -0.41 -9.18
CA LYS A 133 10.57 0.07 -10.57
C LYS A 133 9.26 0.57 -11.21
N TYR A 134 8.15 -0.12 -10.95
CA TYR A 134 6.82 0.29 -11.42
C TYR A 134 6.40 1.60 -10.76
N PHE A 135 6.59 1.75 -9.44
CA PHE A 135 6.26 2.98 -8.71
C PHE A 135 7.10 4.15 -9.20
N ASP A 136 8.40 3.95 -9.42
CA ASP A 136 9.30 4.95 -10.00
C ASP A 136 8.86 5.41 -11.39
N THR A 137 8.41 4.47 -12.21
CA THR A 137 7.83 4.79 -13.50
C THR A 137 6.54 5.58 -13.35
N TRP A 138 5.61 5.12 -12.49
CA TRP A 138 4.34 5.79 -12.24
C TRP A 138 4.53 7.24 -11.79
N GLN A 139 5.35 7.50 -10.76
CA GLN A 139 5.63 8.86 -10.29
C GLN A 139 6.26 9.73 -11.39
N THR A 140 7.05 9.14 -12.28
CA THR A 140 7.73 9.86 -13.34
C THR A 140 6.78 10.25 -14.46
N VAL A 141 5.96 9.32 -14.94
CA VAL A 141 5.16 9.49 -16.17
C VAL A 141 3.80 10.14 -15.93
N LEU A 142 3.29 10.15 -14.70
CA LEU A 142 1.91 10.53 -14.37
C LEU A 142 1.50 11.92 -14.88
N ILE A 143 2.39 12.91 -14.84
CA ILE A 143 2.10 14.30 -15.24
C ILE A 143 3.03 14.82 -16.34
N LYS A 144 3.70 13.92 -17.07
CA LYS A 144 4.60 14.33 -18.15
C LYS A 144 3.80 14.79 -19.37
N PRO A 145 4.28 15.84 -20.07
CA PRO A 145 3.62 16.30 -21.29
C PRO A 145 3.78 15.28 -22.42
N ALA A 146 2.86 15.27 -23.39
CA ALA A 146 2.90 14.34 -24.54
C ALA A 146 4.25 14.36 -25.30
N ILE A 147 4.96 15.50 -25.33
CA ILE A 147 6.30 15.60 -25.93
C ILE A 147 7.34 14.70 -25.27
N PHE A 148 7.21 14.42 -23.97
CA PHE A 148 8.09 13.49 -23.25
C PHE A 148 8.06 12.08 -23.86
N PHE A 149 6.88 11.63 -24.29
CA PHE A 149 6.68 10.29 -24.86
C PHE A 149 7.13 10.18 -26.32
N LYS A 150 7.51 11.29 -26.97
CA LYS A 150 8.15 11.28 -28.29
C LYS A 150 9.62 10.86 -28.24
N PHE A 151 10.26 10.92 -27.07
CA PHE A 151 11.64 10.45 -26.87
C PHE A 151 11.67 8.94 -26.66
N GLY A 152 11.93 8.20 -27.75
CA GLY A 152 11.79 6.75 -27.81
C GLY A 152 12.55 5.97 -26.72
N TRP A 153 13.80 6.33 -26.41
CA TRP A 153 14.60 5.60 -25.41
C TRP A 153 14.06 5.77 -23.98
N ILE A 154 13.57 6.97 -23.61
CA ILE A 154 13.06 7.28 -22.27
C ILE A 154 11.73 6.55 -22.08
N CYS A 155 10.86 6.65 -23.08
CA CYS A 155 9.57 5.99 -23.08
C CYS A 155 9.74 4.46 -22.99
N LYS A 156 10.70 3.89 -23.75
CA LYS A 156 11.01 2.47 -23.70
C LYS A 156 11.44 2.02 -22.31
N LYS A 157 12.36 2.72 -21.64
CA LYS A 157 12.79 2.38 -20.27
C LYS A 157 11.61 2.24 -19.30
N HIS A 158 10.70 3.22 -19.32
CA HIS A 158 9.53 3.22 -18.44
C HIS A 158 8.52 2.14 -18.81
N LYS A 159 8.29 1.94 -20.11
CA LYS A 159 7.40 0.89 -20.61
C LYS A 159 7.92 -0.50 -20.22
N ASP A 160 9.22 -0.74 -20.37
CA ASP A 160 9.86 -2.02 -20.03
C ASP A 160 9.73 -2.30 -18.51
N ALA A 161 9.96 -1.29 -17.66
CA ALA A 161 9.79 -1.42 -16.21
C ALA A 161 8.33 -1.69 -15.80
N ALA A 162 7.35 -1.05 -16.46
CA ALA A 162 5.94 -1.32 -16.21
C ALA A 162 5.54 -2.73 -16.67
N GLN A 163 6.03 -3.14 -17.84
CA GLN A 163 5.77 -4.46 -18.42
C GLN A 163 6.34 -5.58 -17.55
N GLU A 164 7.53 -5.40 -16.97
CA GLU A 164 8.19 -6.39 -16.12
C GLU A 164 7.32 -6.79 -14.91
N LEU A 165 6.65 -5.82 -14.27
CA LEU A 165 5.68 -6.11 -13.21
C LEU A 165 4.39 -6.71 -13.74
N GLN A 166 3.87 -6.20 -14.87
CA GLN A 166 2.65 -6.74 -15.48
C GLN A 166 2.80 -8.22 -15.87
N ASP A 167 3.94 -8.60 -16.45
CA ASP A 167 4.25 -10.00 -16.81
C ASP A 167 4.37 -10.87 -15.57
N ALA A 168 5.00 -10.36 -14.50
CA ALA A 168 5.04 -11.06 -13.22
C ALA A 168 3.64 -11.28 -12.65
N MET A 169 2.75 -10.29 -12.73
CA MET A 169 1.35 -10.43 -12.30
C MET A 169 0.59 -11.44 -13.15
N GLU A 170 0.75 -11.45 -14.48
CA GLU A 170 0.10 -12.45 -15.33
C GLU A 170 0.56 -13.86 -14.97
N ALA A 171 1.87 -14.07 -14.73
CA ALA A 171 2.39 -15.36 -14.31
C ALA A 171 1.80 -15.83 -12.98
N LEU A 172 1.59 -14.93 -12.01
CA LEU A 172 0.94 -15.25 -10.74
C LEU A 172 -0.56 -15.56 -10.91
N ILE A 173 -1.27 -14.80 -11.74
CA ILE A 173 -2.67 -15.04 -12.07
C ILE A 173 -2.83 -16.39 -12.77
N GLU A 174 -1.90 -16.77 -13.64
CA GLU A 174 -1.93 -18.06 -14.32
C GLU A 174 -1.71 -19.23 -13.34
N LYS A 175 -0.80 -19.08 -12.36
CA LYS A 175 -0.70 -20.04 -11.24
C LYS A 175 -2.02 -20.14 -10.48
N LYS A 176 -2.68 -19.00 -10.24
CA LYS A 176 -4.00 -18.97 -9.56
C LYS A 176 -5.08 -19.69 -10.37
N ARG A 177 -5.17 -19.45 -11.68
CA ARG A 177 -6.12 -20.14 -12.58
C ARG A 177 -5.92 -21.65 -12.52
N LYS A 178 -4.67 -22.13 -12.61
CA LYS A 178 -4.35 -23.57 -12.48
C LYS A 178 -4.79 -24.14 -11.14
N ALA A 179 -4.53 -23.44 -10.04
CA ALA A 179 -4.95 -23.87 -8.70
C ALA A 179 -6.49 -23.94 -8.58
N LEU A 180 -7.22 -22.97 -9.14
CA LEU A 180 -8.69 -22.97 -9.13
C LEU A 180 -9.27 -24.12 -9.95
N HIS A 181 -8.66 -24.46 -11.09
CA HIS A 181 -9.10 -25.60 -11.91
C HIS A 181 -8.89 -26.96 -11.23
N GLN A 182 -7.89 -27.06 -10.35
CA GLN A 182 -7.56 -28.30 -9.63
C GLN A 182 -8.31 -28.44 -8.29
N ALA A 183 -9.00 -27.40 -7.83
CA ALA A 183 -9.68 -27.40 -6.55
C ALA A 183 -10.97 -28.24 -6.60
N GLU A 184 -11.11 -29.19 -5.67
CA GLU A 184 -12.32 -30.01 -5.52
C GLU A 184 -13.52 -29.22 -4.98
N LYS A 185 -13.25 -28.15 -4.21
CA LYS A 185 -14.24 -27.22 -3.67
C LYS A 185 -13.76 -25.78 -3.80
N LEU A 186 -14.68 -24.89 -4.17
CA LEU A 186 -14.46 -23.44 -4.26
C LEU A 186 -14.97 -22.73 -3.01
N ASP A 187 -14.58 -23.23 -1.84
CA ASP A 187 -14.90 -22.60 -0.56
C ASP A 187 -13.83 -21.53 -0.25
N ASP A 188 -14.24 -20.34 0.22
CA ASP A 188 -13.37 -19.19 0.56
C ASP A 188 -12.62 -18.58 -0.65
N LEU A 189 -13.38 -17.98 -1.57
CA LEU A 189 -12.86 -17.22 -2.71
C LEU A 189 -12.15 -15.94 -2.25
N ASP A 190 -10.91 -15.75 -2.71
CA ASP A 190 -10.20 -14.49 -2.55
C ASP A 190 -10.47 -13.52 -3.71
N PHE A 191 -9.97 -12.30 -3.56
CA PHE A 191 -10.11 -11.22 -4.52
C PHE A 191 -9.70 -11.61 -5.95
N THR A 192 -8.59 -12.35 -6.12
CA THR A 192 -8.14 -12.74 -7.46
C THR A 192 -9.07 -13.79 -8.07
N ALA A 193 -9.57 -14.74 -7.28
CA ALA A 193 -10.55 -15.71 -7.76
C ALA A 193 -11.84 -15.02 -8.22
N ASP A 194 -12.35 -14.06 -7.44
CA ASP A 194 -13.53 -13.25 -7.79
C ASP A 194 -13.37 -12.56 -9.17
N LEU A 195 -12.19 -12.00 -9.45
CA LEU A 195 -11.90 -11.35 -10.73
C LEU A 195 -11.77 -12.35 -11.89
N ILE A 196 -11.17 -13.52 -11.65
CA ILE A 196 -11.08 -14.59 -12.66
C ILE A 196 -12.49 -15.08 -13.03
N PHE A 197 -13.38 -15.25 -12.05
CA PHE A 197 -14.78 -15.58 -12.33
C PHE A 197 -15.49 -14.46 -13.06
N ALA A 198 -15.32 -13.19 -12.67
CA ALA A 198 -15.89 -12.07 -13.42
C ALA A 198 -15.43 -12.09 -14.90
N GLN A 199 -14.15 -12.38 -15.14
CA GLN A 199 -13.63 -12.55 -16.50
C GLN A 199 -14.31 -13.71 -17.24
N SER A 200 -14.51 -14.87 -16.62
CA SER A 200 -15.16 -16.02 -17.27
C SER A 200 -16.61 -15.75 -17.65
N HIS A 201 -17.29 -14.86 -16.93
CA HIS A 201 -18.66 -14.42 -17.23
C HIS A 201 -18.71 -13.23 -18.22
N GLY A 202 -17.57 -12.84 -18.80
CA GLY A 202 -17.49 -11.72 -19.75
C GLY A 202 -17.65 -10.35 -19.10
N GLU A 203 -17.54 -10.26 -17.77
CA GLU A 203 -17.65 -8.99 -17.07
C GLU A 203 -16.37 -8.14 -17.17
N MET A 204 -15.21 -8.78 -17.30
CA MET A 204 -13.92 -8.08 -17.32
C MET A 204 -13.02 -8.69 -18.39
N SER A 205 -12.17 -7.87 -19.00
CA SER A 205 -11.10 -8.39 -19.87
C SER A 205 -9.96 -8.97 -19.03
N ALA A 206 -9.12 -9.81 -19.65
CA ALA A 206 -7.90 -10.32 -19.00
C ALA A 206 -6.98 -9.17 -18.52
N ASP A 207 -6.91 -8.10 -19.30
CA ASP A 207 -6.16 -6.89 -18.95
C ASP A 207 -6.75 -6.17 -17.73
N ASP A 208 -8.08 -6.12 -17.60
CA ASP A 208 -8.74 -5.52 -16.44
C ASP A 208 -8.44 -6.33 -15.17
N VAL A 209 -8.50 -7.67 -15.26
CA VAL A 209 -8.13 -8.56 -14.15
C VAL A 209 -6.67 -8.34 -13.76
N ARG A 210 -5.75 -8.39 -14.73
CA ARG A 210 -4.32 -8.18 -14.47
C ARG A 210 -4.06 -6.84 -13.78
N GLN A 211 -4.65 -5.76 -14.27
CA GLN A 211 -4.48 -4.43 -13.68
C GLN A 211 -5.11 -4.35 -12.27
N CYS A 212 -6.27 -4.96 -12.05
CA CYS A 212 -6.91 -4.94 -10.72
C CYS A 212 -6.11 -5.73 -9.68
N VAL A 213 -5.59 -6.91 -10.05
CA VAL A 213 -4.71 -7.72 -9.18
C VAL A 213 -3.41 -6.96 -8.90
N LEU A 214 -2.79 -6.39 -9.94
CA LEU A 214 -1.60 -5.55 -9.79
C LEU A 214 -1.84 -4.42 -8.79
N GLU A 215 -2.91 -3.64 -8.97
CA GLU A 215 -3.25 -2.52 -8.09
C GLU A 215 -3.51 -2.94 -6.65
N MET A 216 -4.11 -4.11 -6.44
CA MET A 216 -4.28 -4.67 -5.10
C MET A 216 -2.93 -5.00 -4.45
N VAL A 217 -2.04 -5.64 -5.19
CA VAL A 217 -0.72 -6.07 -4.70
C VAL A 217 0.20 -4.89 -4.39
N ILE A 218 0.20 -3.84 -5.23
CA ILE A 218 1.09 -2.67 -5.01
C ILE A 218 0.56 -1.66 -4.01
N ALA A 219 -0.74 -1.69 -3.68
CA ALA A 219 -1.34 -0.66 -2.84
C ALA A 219 -0.74 -0.62 -1.43
N ALA A 220 -0.51 -1.80 -0.84
CA ALA A 220 -0.10 -1.93 0.55
C ALA A 220 1.43 -1.80 0.79
N PRO A 221 2.32 -2.45 0.01
CA PRO A 221 3.74 -2.57 0.34
C PRO A 221 4.45 -1.24 0.59
N ASP A 222 4.23 -0.22 -0.24
CA ASP A 222 4.86 1.08 0.00
C ASP A 222 4.06 1.93 1.00
N THR A 223 2.74 2.04 0.84
CA THR A 223 1.96 2.97 1.67
C THR A 223 1.92 2.57 3.15
N LEU A 224 1.72 1.28 3.44
CA LEU A 224 1.68 0.79 4.81
C LEU A 224 3.07 0.70 5.42
N SER A 225 4.05 0.15 4.70
CA SER A 225 5.40 -0.02 5.25
C SER A 225 6.07 1.32 5.55
N ILE A 226 5.91 2.32 4.69
CA ILE A 226 6.44 3.67 4.95
C ILE A 226 5.71 4.31 6.14
N SER A 227 4.39 4.15 6.23
CA SER A 227 3.63 4.65 7.39
C SER A 227 4.08 3.97 8.68
N LEU A 228 4.26 2.65 8.67
CA LEU A 228 4.76 1.85 9.78
C LEU A 228 6.16 2.27 10.19
N PHE A 229 7.06 2.47 9.23
CA PHE A 229 8.40 2.99 9.46
C PHE A 229 8.37 4.35 10.16
N PHE A 230 7.57 5.31 9.67
CA PHE A 230 7.43 6.61 10.31
C PHE A 230 6.80 6.53 11.70
N MET A 231 5.85 5.61 11.92
CA MET A 231 5.28 5.36 13.26
C MET A 231 6.37 4.84 14.22
N LEU A 232 7.19 3.87 13.81
CA LEU A 232 8.29 3.36 14.63
C LEU A 232 9.31 4.47 14.98
N MET A 233 9.67 5.30 14.00
CA MET A 233 10.54 6.46 14.24
C MET A 233 9.95 7.46 15.24
N LEU A 234 8.63 7.68 15.19
CA LEU A 234 7.92 8.60 16.09
C LEU A 234 7.77 8.04 17.50
N LEU A 235 7.49 6.74 17.64
CA LEU A 235 7.38 6.07 18.93
C LEU A 235 8.67 6.18 19.72
N LYS A 236 9.83 5.99 19.07
CA LYS A 236 11.10 6.17 19.76
C LYS A 236 11.36 7.61 20.23
N GLN A 237 10.91 8.60 19.46
CA GLN A 237 11.01 10.01 19.83
C GLN A 237 10.02 10.40 20.94
N LYS A 238 9.07 9.52 21.28
CA LYS A 238 8.00 9.73 22.26
C LYS A 238 7.84 8.48 23.15
N PRO A 239 8.83 8.15 23.99
CA PRO A 239 8.80 6.93 24.81
C PRO A 239 7.56 6.83 25.70
N GLU A 240 7.00 7.95 26.14
CA GLU A 240 5.75 8.02 26.92
C GLU A 240 4.53 7.50 26.15
N VAL A 241 4.55 7.60 24.82
CA VAL A 241 3.49 7.06 23.95
C VAL A 241 3.70 5.57 23.70
N GLU A 242 4.96 5.15 23.54
CA GLU A 242 5.30 3.73 23.39
C GLU A 242 4.89 2.93 24.64
N GLU A 243 5.17 3.46 25.84
CA GLU A 243 4.78 2.83 27.11
C GLU A 243 3.26 2.64 27.23
N LYS A 244 2.46 3.69 26.94
CA LYS A 244 0.99 3.58 26.93
C LYS A 244 0.46 2.54 25.93
N ILE A 245 1.08 2.44 24.75
CA ILE A 245 0.71 1.43 23.75
C ILE A 245 1.02 0.03 24.27
N LEU A 246 2.14 -0.17 24.97
CA LEU A 246 2.49 -1.46 25.55
C LEU A 246 1.55 -1.84 26.68
N GLU A 247 1.22 -0.91 27.58
CA GLU A 247 0.20 -1.10 28.62
C GLU A 247 -1.14 -1.52 28.00
N GLU A 248 -1.56 -0.89 26.90
CA GLU A 248 -2.76 -1.25 26.16
C GLU A 248 -2.65 -2.64 25.51
N ILE A 249 -1.49 -3.00 24.94
CA ILE A 249 -1.25 -4.33 24.37
C ILE A 249 -1.31 -5.41 25.45
N ASP A 250 -0.65 -5.20 26.59
CA ASP A 250 -0.63 -6.15 27.71
C ASP A 250 -2.03 -6.30 28.32
N THR A 251 -2.73 -5.18 28.53
CA THR A 251 -4.14 -5.18 28.94
C THR A 251 -5.00 -5.90 27.90
N PHE A 252 -4.80 -5.68 26.61
CA PHE A 252 -5.58 -6.37 25.57
C PHE A 252 -5.34 -7.89 25.56
N ILE A 253 -4.08 -8.31 25.72
CA ILE A 253 -3.68 -9.72 25.74
C ILE A 253 -4.20 -10.42 27.02
N GLU A 254 -4.22 -9.73 28.16
CA GLU A 254 -4.68 -10.30 29.44
C GLU A 254 -6.21 -10.18 29.65
N PHE A 255 -6.88 -9.18 29.07
CA PHE A 255 -8.24 -8.78 29.48
C PHE A 255 -9.36 -9.02 28.45
N PHE A 256 -9.11 -9.43 27.19
CA PHE A 256 -10.17 -9.47 26.16
C PHE A 256 -10.25 -10.67 25.19
N PRO A 257 -11.15 -11.62 25.49
CA PRO A 257 -12.10 -12.26 24.55
C PRO A 257 -13.19 -11.31 23.97
N LYS A 258 -13.10 -9.97 24.13
CA LYS A 258 -13.97 -8.98 23.43
C LYS A 258 -13.15 -7.86 22.75
N PRO A 259 -12.87 -7.97 21.44
CA PRO A 259 -11.81 -7.23 20.73
C PRO A 259 -12.18 -5.80 20.29
N HIS A 260 -13.04 -5.08 21.03
CA HIS A 260 -13.75 -3.91 20.48
C HIS A 260 -13.41 -2.55 21.07
N GLU A 261 -12.51 -2.44 22.03
CA GLU A 261 -12.16 -1.13 22.62
C GLU A 261 -10.65 -0.87 22.56
N PHE A 262 -10.29 0.30 22.02
CA PHE A 262 -8.94 0.82 21.81
C PHE A 262 -8.94 2.32 22.10
N SER A 263 -7.96 2.85 22.84
CA SER A 263 -7.90 4.27 23.20
C SER A 263 -6.49 4.86 23.14
N LEU A 264 -6.36 5.99 22.44
CA LEU A 264 -5.18 6.86 22.41
C LEU A 264 -5.59 8.24 22.90
N GLU A 265 -5.06 8.69 24.04
CA GLU A 265 -5.40 9.97 24.72
C GLU A 265 -5.03 11.26 23.93
N ASN A 266 -4.82 11.18 22.62
CA ASN A 266 -4.89 12.33 21.70
C ASN A 266 -6.22 12.41 20.93
N PHE A 267 -7.17 11.49 21.20
CA PHE A 267 -8.49 11.40 20.57
C PHE A 267 -9.66 11.51 21.56
N GLU A 268 -9.44 12.07 22.76
CA GLU A 268 -10.48 12.25 23.80
C GLU A 268 -11.73 13.01 23.29
N LYS A 269 -11.57 13.79 22.22
CA LYS A 269 -12.68 14.29 21.39
C LYS A 269 -12.57 13.68 20.01
N THR A 270 -13.62 13.00 19.56
CA THR A 270 -13.70 12.50 18.17
C THR A 270 -13.41 13.64 17.20
N VAL A 271 -12.27 13.58 16.51
CA VAL A 271 -11.91 14.60 15.53
C VAL A 271 -12.92 14.53 14.38
N PRO A 272 -13.66 15.61 14.06
CA PRO A 272 -14.64 15.54 12.99
C PRO A 272 -13.97 15.18 11.68
N SER A 273 -14.52 14.20 10.97
CA SER A 273 -13.98 13.67 9.70
C SER A 273 -13.84 14.70 8.57
N ARG A 274 -14.35 15.92 8.75
CA ARG A 274 -14.13 17.04 7.82
C ARG A 274 -12.76 17.70 7.99
N TYR A 275 -12.10 17.52 9.13
CA TYR A 275 -10.82 18.15 9.46
C TYR A 275 -9.65 17.15 9.39
N PHE A 276 -9.92 15.86 9.53
CA PHE A 276 -8.91 14.81 9.45
C PHE A 276 -9.34 13.72 8.47
N GLN A 277 -8.62 13.61 7.35
CA GLN A 277 -8.99 12.77 6.21
C GLN A 277 -7.77 11.98 5.67
N PRO A 278 -7.08 11.18 6.49
CA PRO A 278 -5.88 10.44 6.08
C PRO A 278 -6.16 9.45 4.94
N PHE A 279 -7.39 8.95 4.85
CA PHE A 279 -7.85 8.02 3.82
C PHE A 279 -8.82 8.67 2.81
N GLY A 280 -8.95 10.00 2.84
CA GLY A 280 -9.96 10.75 2.11
C GLY A 280 -11.38 10.49 2.62
N SER A 281 -12.38 10.94 1.87
CA SER A 281 -13.81 10.77 2.18
C SER A 281 -14.65 10.68 0.90
N GLY A 282 -15.92 10.31 1.03
CA GLY A 282 -16.88 10.28 -0.08
C GLY A 282 -16.66 9.12 -1.06
N PRO A 283 -17.20 9.21 -2.29
CA PRO A 283 -17.33 8.06 -3.18
C PRO A 283 -15.98 7.45 -3.58
N ARG A 284 -14.92 8.27 -3.70
CA ARG A 284 -13.56 7.84 -4.08
C ARG A 284 -12.56 7.83 -2.93
N SER A 285 -13.03 7.66 -1.69
CA SER A 285 -12.14 7.43 -0.55
C SER A 285 -11.25 6.18 -0.76
N CYS A 286 -10.18 6.05 0.01
CA CYS A 286 -9.38 4.82 0.04
C CYS A 286 -10.30 3.63 0.28
N VAL A 287 -10.24 2.64 -0.61
CA VAL A 287 -11.04 1.42 -0.52
C VAL A 287 -10.52 0.52 0.62
N GLY A 288 -9.21 0.55 0.85
CA GLY A 288 -8.55 -0.22 1.90
C GLY A 288 -8.53 0.46 3.27
N LYS A 289 -9.29 1.54 3.53
CA LYS A 289 -9.14 2.33 4.78
C LYS A 289 -9.30 1.51 6.07
N HIS A 290 -10.22 0.54 6.08
CA HIS A 290 -10.48 -0.28 7.26
C HIS A 290 -9.43 -1.36 7.43
N ILE A 291 -9.12 -2.10 6.35
CA ILE A 291 -8.06 -3.11 6.35
C ILE A 291 -6.69 -2.50 6.65
N ALA A 292 -6.37 -1.32 6.13
CA ALA A 292 -5.13 -0.61 6.43
C ALA A 292 -4.97 -0.35 7.93
N MET A 293 -6.02 0.12 8.60
CA MET A 293 -6.00 0.33 10.06
C MET A 293 -5.78 -0.97 10.83
N VAL A 294 -6.43 -2.06 10.41
CA VAL A 294 -6.26 -3.39 11.02
C VAL A 294 -4.83 -3.88 10.83
N MET A 295 -4.31 -3.83 9.61
CA MET A 295 -2.94 -4.23 9.28
C MET A 295 -1.92 -3.44 10.08
N MET A 296 -2.03 -2.10 10.12
CA MET A 296 -1.09 -1.27 10.87
C MET A 296 -1.09 -1.61 12.36
N LYS A 297 -2.28 -1.74 12.99
CA LYS A 297 -2.39 -2.11 14.40
C LYS A 297 -1.83 -3.50 14.67
N ALA A 298 -2.18 -4.49 13.86
CA ALA A 298 -1.74 -5.87 14.03
C ALA A 298 -0.23 -6.02 13.89
N ILE A 299 0.37 -5.39 12.87
CA ILE A 299 1.82 -5.41 12.65
C ILE A 299 2.53 -4.68 13.80
N LEU A 300 2.09 -3.47 14.18
CA LEU A 300 2.70 -2.73 15.29
C LEU A 300 2.59 -3.48 16.61
N ALA A 301 1.42 -4.00 16.96
CA ALA A 301 1.22 -4.72 18.22
C ALA A 301 2.07 -6.00 18.29
N THR A 302 2.15 -6.74 17.19
CA THR A 302 2.96 -7.98 17.12
C THR A 302 4.47 -7.66 17.22
N LEU A 303 4.91 -6.58 16.60
CA LEU A 303 6.31 -6.14 16.61
C LEU A 303 6.71 -5.56 17.97
N LEU A 304 5.96 -4.58 18.48
CA LEU A 304 6.24 -3.89 19.74
C LEU A 304 6.08 -4.82 20.95
N GLY A 305 5.17 -5.80 20.89
CA GLY A 305 5.03 -6.81 21.94
C GLY A 305 6.20 -7.81 22.03
N ARG A 306 7.12 -7.82 21.07
CA ARG A 306 8.30 -8.70 21.05
C ARG A 306 9.62 -7.95 21.14
N TYR A 307 9.69 -6.75 20.57
CA TYR A 307 10.93 -6.00 20.43
C TYR A 307 10.76 -4.53 20.82
N THR A 308 11.79 -3.99 21.45
CA THR A 308 12.06 -2.55 21.44
C THR A 308 12.84 -2.25 20.16
N VAL A 309 12.36 -1.27 19.38
CA VAL A 309 12.98 -0.88 18.11
C VAL A 309 13.58 0.52 18.22
N CYS A 310 14.87 0.62 17.94
CA CYS A 310 15.63 1.86 18.08
C CYS A 310 16.33 2.24 16.76
N PRO A 311 16.08 3.42 16.18
CA PRO A 311 16.89 3.94 15.10
C PRO A 311 18.31 4.22 15.58
N ARG A 312 19.25 4.35 14.63
CA ARG A 312 20.63 4.76 14.92
C ARG A 312 20.67 6.13 15.64
N ASP A 313 21.71 6.33 16.45
CA ASP A 313 21.89 7.59 17.18
C ASP A 313 21.86 8.80 16.24
N GLY A 314 21.10 9.83 16.61
CA GLY A 314 20.90 11.04 15.79
C GLY A 314 19.93 10.88 14.60
N CYS A 315 19.44 9.67 14.33
CA CYS A 315 18.42 9.44 13.31
C CYS A 315 17.02 9.69 13.89
N THR A 316 16.36 10.72 13.36
CA THR A 316 14.99 11.13 13.73
C THR A 316 14.19 11.33 12.44
N LEU A 317 12.86 11.44 12.56
CA LEU A 317 12.04 11.75 11.40
C LEU A 317 12.43 13.08 10.72
N GLY A 318 12.95 14.04 11.50
CA GLY A 318 13.42 15.33 10.99
C GLY A 318 14.78 15.29 10.30
N THR A 319 15.63 14.29 10.58
CA THR A 319 16.97 14.17 9.98
C THR A 319 17.00 13.21 8.79
N ILE A 320 16.05 12.29 8.66
CA ILE A 320 15.93 11.42 7.48
C ILE A 320 15.57 12.26 6.26
N ARG A 321 16.36 12.11 5.19
CA ARG A 321 16.05 12.71 3.88
C ARG A 321 14.78 12.10 3.31
N GLN A 322 13.90 12.95 2.79
CA GLN A 322 12.62 12.52 2.26
C GLN A 322 12.39 13.07 0.85
N THR A 323 11.77 12.26 0.00
CA THR A 323 11.21 12.71 -1.27
C THR A 323 9.79 13.24 -1.05
N ASN A 324 9.36 14.19 -1.88
CA ASN A 324 8.00 14.74 -1.84
C ASN A 324 7.48 14.91 -3.27
N ASN A 325 7.34 13.77 -3.97
CA ASN A 325 6.82 13.71 -5.34
C ASN A 325 5.36 13.24 -5.32
N LEU A 326 5.07 12.03 -5.82
CA LEU A 326 3.71 11.46 -5.77
C LEU A 326 3.29 11.11 -4.34
N SER A 327 4.25 10.71 -3.50
CA SER A 327 4.08 10.51 -2.07
C SER A 327 5.34 10.97 -1.32
N GLN A 328 5.20 11.11 0.00
CA GLN A 328 6.29 11.43 0.90
C GLN A 328 6.94 10.14 1.39
N GLN A 329 8.24 9.95 1.10
CA GLN A 329 8.96 8.70 1.40
C GLN A 329 10.39 8.99 1.85
N PRO A 330 11.02 8.12 2.65
CA PRO A 330 12.46 8.19 2.89
C PRO A 330 13.25 8.05 1.58
N VAL A 331 14.39 8.73 1.47
CA VAL A 331 15.34 8.52 0.37
C VAL A 331 16.13 7.24 0.66
N GLU A 332 16.04 6.26 -0.22
CA GLU A 332 16.77 4.99 -0.12
C GLU A 332 18.14 5.09 -0.81
N GLY A 333 19.16 4.42 -0.28
CA GLY A 333 20.39 4.11 -1.02
C GLY A 333 21.70 4.76 -0.61
N ASP A 334 21.80 5.55 0.47
CA ASP A 334 23.12 6.10 0.87
C ASP A 334 23.33 6.44 2.36
N ASP A 335 22.34 6.26 3.22
CA ASP A 335 22.50 6.52 4.65
C ASP A 335 21.86 5.37 5.43
N HIS A 336 22.61 4.74 6.34
CA HIS A 336 22.13 3.76 7.33
C HIS A 336 20.94 4.26 8.20
N SER A 337 20.47 5.48 7.95
CA SER A 337 19.30 6.17 8.50
C SER A 337 17.98 5.39 8.48
N LEU A 338 17.85 4.36 7.63
CA LEU A 338 16.65 3.51 7.58
C LEU A 338 16.77 2.23 8.41
N THR A 339 17.96 1.98 8.97
CA THR A 339 18.24 0.78 9.77
C THR A 339 17.96 1.03 11.25
N MET A 340 17.46 0.01 11.95
CA MET A 340 17.15 0.07 13.37
C MET A 340 17.65 -1.17 14.10
N THR A 341 17.96 -1.04 15.38
CA THR A 341 18.27 -2.16 16.28
C THR A 341 16.99 -2.75 16.86
N PHE A 342 16.92 -4.08 16.93
CA PHE A 342 15.82 -4.83 17.53
C PHE A 342 16.31 -5.49 18.81
N THR A 343 15.84 -5.01 19.96
CA THR A 343 16.17 -5.59 21.27
C THR A 343 14.98 -6.39 21.78
N PRO A 344 15.10 -7.71 22.02
CA PRO A 344 14.00 -8.50 22.55
C PRO A 344 13.47 -7.92 23.86
N ARG A 345 12.15 -7.83 24.00
CA ARG A 345 11.52 -7.51 25.28
C ARG A 345 11.50 -8.75 26.16
N ARG A 346 11.95 -8.60 27.41
CA ARG A 346 11.76 -9.64 28.43
C ARG A 346 10.29 -9.58 28.83
N LYS A 347 9.55 -10.67 28.62
CA LYS A 347 8.23 -10.87 29.21
C LYS A 347 8.37 -11.28 30.67
#